data_AF-A0AAC9RJE3-F1
#
_entry.id   AF-A0AAC9RJE3-F1
#
_cell.length_a   1.000
_cell.length_b   1.000
_cell.length_c   1.000
_cell.angle_alpha   90.00
_cell.angle_beta   90.00
_cell.angle_gamma   90.00
#
_symmetry.space_group_name_H-M   'P 1'
#
loop_
_entity.id
_entity.type
_entity.pdbx_description
1 polymer ?
#
loop_
_entity_poly.entity_id
_entity_poly.type
_entity_poly.pdbx_seq_one_letter_code
_entity_poly.pdbx_strand_id
1 'polypeptide(L)'
;MDNKLYEVIVSSINATFDDFSKNPFDFVQNEREAQYCLFEKLKDKVQGSMKVQRQDSIPPFENMNARRVRVEYKLKNFVPDIVIFKENIINTKETDIDDVEAFIEVKIGWGCNSGCFTGDGFYKDILNLKKYPSKGFIVYYMGDNFDSLSSSIRSNCKKIFQEYKDEIDFKNTFIVFRDRVINSNEIESAW
;
A
#
# COMPACT_ATOMS: atom_id res chain seq x y z
N MET A 1 2.25 4.34 -15.62
CA MET A 1 1.83 5.27 -14.55
C MET A 1 2.51 6.61 -14.81
N ASP A 2 1.89 7.73 -14.49
CA ASP A 2 2.57 9.04 -14.54
C ASP A 2 3.74 9.03 -13.53
N ASN A 3 4.93 9.42 -13.98
CA ASN A 3 6.12 9.51 -13.12
C ASN A 3 5.84 10.38 -11.88
N LYS A 4 4.99 11.41 -12.02
CA LYS A 4 4.61 12.30 -10.93
C LYS A 4 3.80 11.59 -9.83
N LEU A 5 2.88 10.69 -10.17
CA LEU A 5 2.09 9.96 -9.17
C LEU A 5 2.96 8.97 -8.39
N TYR A 6 3.85 8.26 -9.11
CA TYR A 6 4.80 7.34 -8.48
C TYR A 6 5.69 8.09 -7.47
N GLU A 7 6.25 9.25 -7.85
CA GLU A 7 7.02 10.12 -6.96
C GLU A 7 6.22 10.56 -5.72
N VAL A 8 4.94 10.90 -5.89
CA VAL A 8 4.06 11.26 -4.77
C VAL A 8 3.87 10.08 -3.81
N ILE A 9 3.64 8.86 -4.32
CA ILE A 9 3.46 7.65 -3.51
C ILE A 9 4.75 7.34 -2.75
N VAL A 10 5.90 7.31 -3.44
CA VAL A 10 7.21 7.08 -2.80
C VAL A 10 7.50 8.13 -1.73
N SER A 11 7.28 9.41 -2.03
CA SER A 11 7.48 10.49 -1.04
C SER A 11 6.57 10.34 0.19
N SER A 12 5.38 9.78 0.01
CA SER A 12 4.41 9.55 1.10
C SER A 12 4.82 8.35 1.93
N ILE A 13 5.28 7.26 1.33
CA ILE A 13 5.86 6.11 2.04
C ILE A 13 7.06 6.56 2.88
N ASN A 14 7.97 7.36 2.32
CA ASN A 14 9.12 7.88 3.07
C ASN A 14 8.69 8.80 4.23
N ALA A 15 7.68 9.65 4.03
CA ALA A 15 7.14 10.47 5.11
C ALA A 15 6.47 9.64 6.21
N THR A 16 5.85 8.51 5.85
CA THR A 16 5.27 7.56 6.82
C THR A 16 6.36 6.78 7.55
N PHE A 17 7.48 6.46 6.89
CA PHE A 17 8.64 5.81 7.50
C PHE A 17 9.23 6.63 8.66
N ASP A 18 9.30 7.96 8.54
CA ASP A 18 9.81 8.83 9.63
C ASP A 18 8.97 8.76 10.91
N ASP A 19 7.67 8.46 10.78
CA ASP A 19 6.75 8.27 11.90
C ASP A 19 6.84 6.83 12.42
N PHE A 20 6.85 5.86 11.51
CA PHE A 20 6.95 4.43 11.79
C PHE A 20 8.25 4.05 12.53
N SER A 21 9.39 4.60 12.10
CA SER A 21 10.71 4.32 12.70
C SER A 21 10.77 4.68 14.19
N LYS A 22 10.03 5.72 14.60
CA LYS A 22 9.95 6.19 15.99
C LYS A 22 8.97 5.35 16.81
N ASN A 23 7.78 5.10 16.25
CA ASN A 23 6.68 4.43 16.95
C ASN A 23 6.16 3.22 16.16
N PRO A 24 6.96 2.16 15.98
CA PRO A 24 6.58 1.06 15.09
C PRO A 24 5.31 0.37 15.53
N PHE A 25 5.11 0.23 16.85
CA PHE A 25 3.97 -0.46 17.46
C PHE A 25 2.63 0.17 17.10
N ASP A 26 2.57 1.47 16.86
CA ASP A 26 1.34 2.15 16.46
C ASP A 26 0.88 1.64 15.08
N PHE A 27 1.83 1.30 14.20
CA PHE A 27 1.56 0.86 12.83
C PHE A 27 1.33 -0.64 12.72
N VAL A 28 2.08 -1.44 13.48
CA VAL A 28 2.11 -2.91 13.31
C VAL A 28 1.24 -3.68 14.31
N GLN A 29 0.47 -2.97 15.14
CA GLN A 29 -0.60 -3.59 15.94
C GLN A 29 -1.90 -3.73 15.14
N ASN A 30 -2.12 -2.87 14.14
CA ASN A 30 -3.34 -2.88 13.34
C ASN A 30 -3.04 -2.34 11.93
N GLU A 31 -3.34 -3.15 10.91
CA GLU A 31 -3.17 -2.78 9.50
C GLU A 31 -3.89 -1.47 9.15
N ARG A 32 -5.06 -1.22 9.77
CA ARG A 32 -5.83 0.03 9.57
C ARG A 32 -5.09 1.29 10.01
N GLU A 33 -4.25 1.22 11.03
CA GLU A 33 -3.48 2.40 11.46
C GLU A 33 -2.40 2.71 10.43
N ALA A 34 -1.66 1.69 9.96
CA ALA A 34 -0.69 1.86 8.89
C ALA A 34 -1.32 2.37 7.58
N GLN A 35 -2.52 1.90 7.25
CA GLN A 35 -3.32 2.41 6.12
C GLN A 35 -3.65 3.88 6.31
N TYR A 36 -4.16 4.26 7.49
CA TYR A 36 -4.53 5.63 7.80
C TYR A 36 -3.34 6.59 7.75
N CYS A 37 -2.20 6.22 8.34
CA CYS A 37 -0.99 7.04 8.29
C CYS A 37 -0.52 7.29 6.86
N LEU A 38 -0.51 6.26 6.00
CA LEU A 38 -0.14 6.42 4.60
C LEU A 38 -1.16 7.29 3.84
N PHE A 39 -2.46 7.09 4.09
CA PHE A 39 -3.52 7.92 3.54
C PHE A 39 -3.34 9.40 3.89
N GLU A 40 -3.03 9.72 5.15
CA GLU A 40 -2.82 11.09 5.62
C GLU A 40 -1.66 11.78 4.89
N LYS A 41 -0.60 11.06 4.52
CA LYS A 41 0.50 11.63 3.72
C LYS A 41 0.15 11.80 2.24
N LEU A 42 -0.76 10.98 1.71
CA LEU A 42 -1.17 11.00 0.31
C LEU A 42 -2.24 12.07 0.01
N LYS A 43 -3.21 12.24 0.91
CA LYS A 43 -4.46 12.98 0.63
C LYS A 43 -4.26 14.41 0.14
N ASP A 44 -3.23 15.10 0.63
CA ASP A 44 -2.98 16.51 0.34
C ASP A 44 -2.04 16.71 -0.86
N LYS A 45 -1.36 15.63 -1.31
CA LYS A 45 -0.39 15.67 -2.40
C LYS A 45 -0.98 15.29 -3.76
N VAL A 46 -2.10 14.59 -3.78
CA VAL A 46 -2.75 14.15 -5.03
C VAL A 46 -3.79 15.17 -5.48
N GLN A 47 -3.42 16.04 -6.42
CA GLN A 47 -4.28 17.11 -6.96
C GLN A 47 -5.46 16.58 -7.78
N GLY A 48 -6.68 17.10 -7.57
CA GLY A 48 -7.83 16.91 -8.46
C GLY A 48 -9.17 17.20 -7.80
N SER A 49 -10.28 16.91 -8.47
CA SER A 49 -11.64 17.20 -7.99
C SER A 49 -12.50 15.94 -7.90
N MET A 50 -13.14 15.71 -6.75
CA MET A 50 -14.23 14.74 -6.64
C MET A 50 -15.36 15.34 -5.82
N LYS A 51 -16.60 15.16 -6.29
CA LYS A 51 -17.81 15.40 -5.50
C LYS A 51 -18.25 14.08 -4.89
N VAL A 52 -18.56 14.11 -3.59
CA VAL A 52 -19.10 12.97 -2.86
C VAL A 52 -20.62 12.95 -3.04
N GLN A 53 -21.17 11.79 -3.40
CA GLN A 53 -22.57 11.45 -3.15
C GLN A 53 -22.62 10.00 -2.66
N ARG A 54 -23.05 9.76 -1.40
CA ARG A 54 -23.81 8.56 -1.01
C ARG A 54 -24.33 8.57 0.44
N GLN A 55 -25.37 7.74 0.65
CA GLN A 55 -26.14 7.47 1.87
C GLN A 55 -25.72 6.14 2.53
N ASP A 56 -24.42 5.85 2.68
CA ASP A 56 -23.96 4.61 3.34
C ASP A 56 -23.31 4.89 4.70
N SER A 57 -23.57 3.98 5.64
CA SER A 57 -23.22 4.03 7.07
C SER A 57 -21.81 3.55 7.38
N ILE A 58 -20.80 4.25 6.86
CA ILE A 58 -19.41 4.18 7.34
C ILE A 58 -19.11 5.55 7.98
N PRO A 59 -18.53 5.64 9.19
CA PRO A 59 -18.40 6.90 9.90
C PRO A 59 -17.65 7.92 9.05
N PRO A 60 -18.08 9.18 9.06
CA PRO A 60 -17.83 10.04 7.94
C PRO A 60 -16.44 10.67 8.09
N PHE A 61 -15.59 10.45 7.09
CA PHE A 61 -14.65 11.50 6.67
C PHE A 61 -15.47 12.64 6.04
N GLU A 62 -16.42 13.21 6.79
CA GLU A 62 -17.27 14.31 6.38
C GLU A 62 -16.34 15.53 6.26
N ASN A 63 -16.26 16.07 5.04
CA ASN A 63 -15.59 17.33 4.72
C ASN A 63 -14.06 17.34 4.68
N MET A 64 -13.38 16.20 4.50
CA MET A 64 -11.95 16.23 4.17
C MET A 64 -11.71 16.45 2.67
N ASN A 65 -10.86 17.43 2.33
CA ASN A 65 -10.43 17.75 0.95
C ASN A 65 -9.49 16.67 0.35
N ALA A 66 -9.63 15.40 0.71
CA ALA A 66 -8.90 14.28 0.14
C ALA A 66 -9.53 13.86 -1.20
N ARG A 67 -9.46 14.71 -2.23
CA ARG A 67 -10.39 14.64 -3.37
C ARG A 67 -10.26 13.35 -4.19
N ARG A 68 -9.06 12.82 -4.41
CA ARG A 68 -8.81 11.64 -5.25
C ARG A 68 -8.48 10.35 -4.49
N VAL A 69 -8.21 10.43 -3.19
CA VAL A 69 -7.73 9.29 -2.38
C VAL A 69 -8.86 8.78 -1.49
N ARG A 70 -9.10 7.47 -1.45
CA ARG A 70 -10.08 6.80 -0.57
C ARG A 70 -9.43 5.63 0.16
N VAL A 71 -9.95 5.30 1.34
CA VAL A 71 -9.53 4.14 2.14
C VAL A 71 -10.65 3.10 2.12
N GLU A 72 -10.30 1.80 2.10
CA GLU A 72 -11.21 0.65 2.11
C GLU A 72 -12.37 0.81 1.08
N TYR A 73 -12.04 1.30 -0.12
CA TYR A 73 -13.07 1.67 -1.11
C TYR A 73 -13.44 0.49 -2.02
N LYS A 74 -14.71 0.08 -1.98
CA LYS A 74 -15.19 -1.05 -2.78
C LYS A 74 -15.21 -0.72 -4.27
N LEU A 75 -14.29 -1.35 -5.01
CA LEU A 75 -14.38 -1.52 -6.46
C LEU A 75 -15.27 -2.72 -6.77
N LYS A 76 -15.66 -2.87 -8.04
CA LYS A 76 -16.61 -3.91 -8.48
C LYS A 76 -16.30 -5.32 -7.97
N ASN A 77 -15.02 -5.70 -7.89
CA ASN A 77 -14.59 -7.07 -7.59
C ASN A 77 -13.72 -7.22 -6.34
N PHE A 78 -13.23 -6.13 -5.75
CA PHE A 78 -12.33 -6.15 -4.60
C PHE A 78 -12.35 -4.82 -3.85
N VAL A 79 -11.76 -4.80 -2.66
CA VAL A 79 -11.70 -3.64 -1.77
C VAL A 79 -10.22 -3.40 -1.47
N PRO A 80 -9.55 -2.49 -2.20
CA PRO A 80 -8.19 -2.11 -1.88
C PRO A 80 -8.14 -1.31 -0.59
N ASP A 81 -7.01 -1.38 0.10
CA ASP A 81 -6.79 -0.59 1.31
C ASP A 81 -6.80 0.91 1.02
N ILE A 82 -6.12 1.36 -0.04
CA ILE A 82 -6.14 2.75 -0.51
C ILE A 82 -6.35 2.80 -2.02
N VAL A 83 -7.24 3.68 -2.50
CA VAL A 83 -7.53 3.91 -3.91
C VAL A 83 -7.25 5.35 -4.29
N ILE A 84 -6.55 5.55 -5.41
CA ILE A 84 -6.29 6.86 -6.01
C ILE A 84 -6.98 6.92 -7.38
N PHE A 85 -7.99 7.77 -7.50
CA PHE A 85 -8.74 7.98 -8.74
C PHE A 85 -8.01 8.88 -9.73
N LYS A 86 -8.34 8.75 -11.01
CA LYS A 86 -7.93 9.71 -12.05
C LYS A 86 -8.57 11.09 -11.78
N GLU A 87 -7.91 12.15 -12.25
CA GLU A 87 -8.30 13.56 -11.96
C GLU A 87 -9.73 13.93 -12.39
N ASN A 88 -10.19 13.36 -13.50
CA ASN A 88 -11.45 13.73 -14.15
C ASN A 88 -12.63 12.82 -13.77
N ILE A 89 -12.48 11.95 -12.77
CA ILE A 89 -13.56 11.06 -12.33
C ILE A 89 -14.54 11.85 -11.45
N ILE A 90 -15.66 12.19 -12.07
CA ILE A 90 -16.75 12.95 -11.47
C ILE A 90 -17.97 12.02 -11.48
N ASN A 91 -18.17 11.27 -10.39
CA ASN A 91 -19.30 10.34 -10.18
C ASN A 91 -19.42 9.16 -11.15
N THR A 92 -19.03 7.96 -10.70
CA THR A 92 -19.54 6.71 -11.29
C THR A 92 -20.37 5.95 -10.24
N LYS A 93 -21.55 5.45 -10.64
CA LYS A 93 -22.42 4.63 -9.76
C LYS A 93 -21.80 3.25 -9.49
N GLU A 94 -20.98 2.79 -10.43
CA GLU A 94 -20.09 1.65 -10.32
C GLU A 94 -18.70 2.15 -10.64
N THR A 95 -17.80 2.12 -9.67
CA THR A 95 -16.42 2.53 -9.89
C THR A 95 -15.62 1.31 -10.31
N ASP A 96 -15.14 1.32 -11.54
CA ASP A 96 -14.30 0.26 -12.08
C ASP A 96 -12.82 0.59 -11.88
N ILE A 97 -11.97 -0.42 -11.98
CA ILE A 97 -10.52 -0.28 -11.96
C ILE A 97 -10.00 0.66 -13.05
N ASP A 98 -10.77 0.89 -14.11
CA ASP A 98 -10.43 1.83 -15.17
C ASP A 98 -10.49 3.29 -14.73
N ASP A 99 -11.29 3.61 -13.72
CA ASP A 99 -11.37 4.95 -13.11
C ASP A 99 -10.21 5.19 -12.13
N VAL A 100 -9.53 4.12 -11.73
CA VAL A 100 -8.42 4.13 -10.79
C VAL A 100 -7.12 4.44 -11.52
N GLU A 101 -6.31 5.32 -10.95
CA GLU A 101 -4.95 5.60 -11.42
C GLU A 101 -3.93 4.70 -10.69
N ALA A 102 -4.13 4.52 -9.38
CA ALA A 102 -3.38 3.55 -8.57
C ALA A 102 -4.22 3.02 -7.41
N PHE A 103 -3.91 1.82 -6.94
CA PHE A 103 -4.38 1.32 -5.64
C PHE A 103 -3.19 0.78 -4.86
N ILE A 104 -3.28 0.83 -3.53
CA ILE A 104 -2.23 0.43 -2.62
C ILE A 104 -2.82 -0.57 -1.63
N GLU A 105 -2.17 -1.72 -1.50
CA GLU A 105 -2.41 -2.67 -0.43
C GLU A 105 -1.34 -2.47 0.64
N VAL A 106 -1.76 -2.38 1.90
CA VAL A 106 -0.88 -2.23 3.05
C VAL A 106 -0.89 -3.53 3.82
N LYS A 107 0.30 -3.97 4.23
CA LYS A 107 0.46 -5.18 5.05
C LYS A 107 1.41 -4.87 6.19
N ILE A 108 1.20 -5.54 7.31
CA ILE A 108 2.02 -5.38 8.53
C ILE A 108 2.58 -6.73 8.95
N GLY A 109 3.78 -6.76 9.53
CA GLY A 109 4.40 -8.02 9.95
C GLY A 109 5.51 -7.89 10.99
N TRP A 110 5.81 -9.02 11.64
CA TRP A 110 6.88 -9.19 12.63
C TRP A 110 7.60 -10.52 12.39
N GLY A 111 8.89 -10.46 12.08
CA GLY A 111 9.66 -11.59 11.59
C GLY A 111 9.10 -12.12 10.25
N CYS A 112 9.94 -12.50 9.30
CA CYS A 112 9.48 -13.10 8.03
C CYS A 112 8.85 -14.52 8.18
N ASN A 113 8.28 -14.84 9.36
CA ASN A 113 7.66 -16.12 9.69
C ASN A 113 6.13 -15.99 9.89
N SER A 114 5.58 -14.77 9.84
CA SER A 114 4.16 -14.51 10.04
C SER A 114 3.34 -14.80 8.78
N GLY A 115 2.08 -15.22 8.95
CA GLY A 115 1.09 -15.37 7.85
C GLY A 115 0.83 -14.09 7.05
N CYS A 116 1.43 -12.97 7.44
CA CYS A 116 1.42 -11.69 6.72
C CYS A 116 2.04 -11.75 5.32
N PHE A 117 2.81 -12.79 5.00
CA PHE A 117 3.42 -13.02 3.68
C PHE A 117 2.90 -14.26 2.94
N THR A 118 2.07 -15.07 3.59
CA THR A 118 1.73 -16.41 3.11
C THR A 118 0.27 -16.80 3.39
N GLY A 119 -0.53 -15.91 3.97
CA GLY A 119 -1.93 -16.14 4.30
C GLY A 119 -2.89 -15.86 3.13
N ASP A 120 -4.12 -16.36 3.23
CA ASP A 120 -5.15 -16.23 2.19
C ASP A 120 -5.46 -14.77 1.82
N GLY A 121 -5.46 -13.87 2.81
CA GLY A 121 -5.64 -12.43 2.59
C GLY A 121 -4.53 -11.84 1.73
N PHE A 122 -3.27 -12.16 2.06
CA PHE A 122 -2.11 -11.77 1.26
C PHE A 122 -2.22 -12.30 -0.16
N TYR A 123 -2.51 -13.59 -0.34
CA TYR A 123 -2.59 -14.20 -1.66
C TYR A 123 -3.68 -13.55 -2.53
N LYS A 124 -4.84 -13.26 -1.95
CA LYS A 124 -5.91 -12.52 -2.64
C LYS A 124 -5.44 -11.14 -3.11
N ASP A 125 -4.67 -10.44 -2.30
CA ASP A 125 -4.15 -9.11 -2.65
C ASP A 125 -3.08 -9.21 -3.75
N ILE A 126 -2.19 -10.20 -3.68
CA ILE A 126 -1.24 -10.51 -4.76
C ILE A 126 -1.96 -10.81 -6.08
N LEU A 127 -3.05 -11.58 -6.06
CA LEU A 127 -3.84 -11.83 -7.27
C LEU A 127 -4.43 -10.54 -7.88
N ASN A 128 -4.86 -9.59 -7.04
CA ASN A 128 -5.34 -8.29 -7.53
C ASN A 128 -4.20 -7.47 -8.15
N LEU A 129 -3.02 -7.45 -7.52
CA LEU A 129 -1.83 -6.79 -8.06
C LEU A 129 -1.40 -7.41 -9.41
N LYS A 130 -1.40 -8.75 -9.50
CA LYS A 130 -1.12 -9.51 -10.73
C LYS A 130 -2.07 -9.16 -11.86
N LYS A 131 -3.35 -8.95 -11.54
CA LYS A 131 -4.39 -8.59 -12.52
C LYS A 131 -4.23 -7.15 -13.03
N TYR A 132 -3.64 -6.26 -12.22
CA TYR A 132 -3.53 -4.83 -12.49
C TYR A 132 -2.10 -4.29 -12.22
N PRO A 133 -1.07 -4.84 -12.87
CA PRO A 133 0.34 -4.61 -12.49
C PRO A 133 0.78 -3.15 -12.64
N SER A 134 0.18 -2.42 -13.58
CA SER A 134 0.51 -1.01 -13.84
C SER A 134 -0.17 -0.01 -12.90
N LYS A 135 -0.99 -0.48 -11.96
CA LYS A 135 -1.78 0.34 -11.02
C LYS A 135 -1.58 -0.06 -9.56
N GLY A 136 -1.27 -1.31 -9.30
CA GLY A 136 -1.17 -1.87 -7.96
C GLY A 136 0.17 -1.56 -7.30
N PHE A 137 0.12 -1.16 -6.05
CA PHE A 137 1.25 -1.04 -5.13
C PHE A 137 1.03 -1.93 -3.93
N ILE A 138 2.13 -2.41 -3.35
CA ILE A 138 2.10 -3.07 -2.06
C ILE A 138 3.17 -2.51 -1.13
N VAL A 139 2.76 -2.20 0.10
CA VAL A 139 3.62 -1.62 1.13
C VAL A 139 3.57 -2.50 2.38
N TYR A 140 4.70 -3.10 2.72
CA TYR A 140 4.86 -3.94 3.90
C TYR A 140 5.56 -3.16 5.01
N TYR A 141 4.87 -2.88 6.12
CA TYR A 141 5.51 -2.34 7.33
C TYR A 141 5.97 -3.48 8.22
N MET A 142 7.28 -3.59 8.41
CA MET A 142 7.94 -4.63 9.19
C MET A 142 8.46 -4.04 10.50
N GLY A 143 7.95 -4.55 11.63
CA GLY A 143 8.36 -4.11 12.98
C GLY A 143 9.82 -4.40 13.33
N ASP A 144 10.54 -5.09 12.46
CA ASP A 144 11.96 -5.43 12.63
C ASP A 144 12.89 -4.31 12.13
N ASN A 145 14.10 -4.27 12.69
CA ASN A 145 15.23 -3.56 12.09
C ASN A 145 15.84 -4.48 11.02
N PHE A 146 15.96 -4.00 9.79
CA PHE A 146 16.56 -4.74 8.67
C PHE A 146 17.97 -5.22 9.02
N ASP A 147 18.79 -4.36 9.64
CA ASP A 147 20.19 -4.67 9.96
C ASP A 147 20.32 -5.70 11.09
N SER A 148 19.27 -5.87 11.89
CA SER A 148 19.22 -6.86 12.98
C SER A 148 18.61 -8.20 12.54
N LEU A 149 18.09 -8.30 11.31
CA LEU A 149 17.52 -9.54 10.81
C LEU A 149 18.60 -10.62 10.66
N SER A 150 18.36 -11.78 11.27
CA SER A 150 19.20 -12.96 11.07
C SER A 150 19.19 -13.40 9.60
N SER A 151 20.27 -14.04 9.15
CA SER A 151 20.37 -14.59 7.78
C SER A 151 19.23 -15.55 7.44
N SER A 152 18.70 -16.28 8.43
CA SER A 152 17.55 -17.16 8.26
C SER A 152 16.28 -16.38 7.89
N ILE A 153 16.00 -15.28 8.61
CA ILE A 153 14.83 -14.44 8.36
C ILE A 153 14.96 -13.73 7.00
N ARG A 154 16.15 -13.20 6.68
CA ARG A 154 16.44 -12.60 5.38
C ARG A 154 16.23 -13.61 4.24
N SER A 155 16.71 -14.85 4.41
CA SER A 155 16.51 -15.91 3.43
C SER A 155 15.04 -16.27 3.24
N ASN A 156 14.22 -16.26 4.30
CA ASN A 156 12.79 -16.54 4.19
C ASN A 156 12.06 -15.44 3.43
N CYS A 157 12.33 -14.17 3.75
CA CYS A 157 11.80 -13.04 3.00
C CYS A 157 12.17 -13.14 1.51
N LYS A 158 13.45 -13.42 1.19
CA LYS A 158 13.89 -13.63 -0.20
C LYS A 158 13.12 -14.75 -0.91
N LYS A 159 12.91 -15.89 -0.25
CA LYS A 159 12.18 -17.04 -0.82
C LYS A 159 10.73 -16.69 -1.15
N ILE A 160 10.03 -16.01 -0.24
CA ILE A 160 8.64 -15.57 -0.45
C ILE A 160 8.58 -14.64 -1.67
N PHE A 161 9.44 -13.63 -1.73
CA PHE A 161 9.46 -12.75 -2.90
C PHE A 161 9.80 -13.52 -4.18
N GLN A 162 10.77 -14.44 -4.15
CA GLN A 162 11.10 -15.28 -5.30
C GLN A 162 9.94 -16.18 -5.76
N GLU A 163 9.12 -16.69 -4.84
CA GLU A 163 7.95 -17.52 -5.14
C GLU A 163 6.89 -16.71 -5.90
N TYR A 164 6.67 -15.46 -5.49
CA TYR A 164 5.68 -14.58 -6.10
C TYR A 164 6.24 -13.63 -7.16
N LYS A 165 7.48 -13.86 -7.61
CA LYS A 165 8.18 -12.95 -8.54
C LYS A 165 7.48 -12.77 -9.89
N ASP A 166 6.78 -13.81 -10.34
CA ASP A 166 6.05 -13.82 -11.61
C ASP A 166 4.60 -13.31 -11.43
N GLU A 167 4.21 -12.99 -10.18
CA GLU A 167 2.87 -12.57 -9.79
C GLU A 167 2.85 -11.12 -9.29
N ILE A 168 3.94 -10.65 -8.71
CA ILE A 168 4.12 -9.31 -8.17
C ILE A 168 4.99 -8.51 -9.14
N ASP A 169 4.47 -7.38 -9.64
CA ASP A 169 5.33 -6.39 -10.27
C ASP A 169 6.15 -5.70 -9.18
N PHE A 170 7.39 -6.16 -9.00
CA PHE A 170 8.27 -5.61 -7.95
C PHE A 170 8.46 -4.11 -8.05
N LYS A 171 8.29 -3.49 -9.23
CA LYS A 171 8.42 -2.03 -9.42
C LYS A 171 7.60 -1.20 -8.44
N ASN A 172 6.48 -1.76 -7.96
CA ASN A 172 5.55 -1.09 -7.06
C ASN A 172 5.51 -1.72 -5.65
N THR A 173 6.52 -2.51 -5.29
CA THR A 173 6.65 -3.17 -3.99
C THR A 173 7.61 -2.41 -3.09
N PHE A 174 7.17 -2.14 -1.85
CA PHE A 174 7.95 -1.46 -0.83
C PHE A 174 7.93 -2.27 0.46
N ILE A 175 9.10 -2.43 1.09
CA ILE A 175 9.23 -3.02 2.41
C ILE A 175 9.84 -1.97 3.34
N VAL A 176 9.06 -1.55 4.32
CA VAL A 176 9.41 -0.51 5.27
C VAL A 176 9.79 -1.17 6.58
N PHE A 177 11.09 -1.32 6.82
CA PHE A 177 11.64 -1.68 8.13
C PHE A 177 11.74 -0.44 9.01
N ARG A 178 12.00 -0.64 10.30
CA ARG A 178 12.16 0.46 11.27
C ARG A 178 13.35 1.37 10.98
N ASP A 179 14.39 0.82 10.37
CA ASP A 179 15.67 1.47 10.10
C ASP A 179 15.89 1.73 8.61
N ARG A 180 15.04 1.20 7.72
CA ARG A 180 15.24 1.28 6.27
C ARG A 180 13.96 1.07 5.46
N VAL A 181 13.83 1.80 4.36
CA VAL A 181 12.88 1.47 3.27
C VAL A 181 13.64 0.72 2.17
N ILE A 182 13.11 -0.42 1.75
CA ILE A 182 13.60 -1.19 0.60
C ILE A 182 12.58 -1.06 -0.53
N ASN A 183 12.99 -0.44 -1.64
CA ASN A 183 12.16 -0.33 -2.84
C ASN A 183 12.42 -1.48 -3.82
N SER A 184 11.64 -1.52 -4.90
CA SER A 184 11.72 -2.49 -6.00
C SER A 184 13.13 -2.84 -6.49
N ASN A 185 13.99 -1.84 -6.66
CA ASN A 185 15.33 -2.01 -7.23
C ASN A 185 16.32 -2.55 -6.19
N GLU A 186 16.03 -2.26 -4.92
CA GLU A 186 16.77 -2.79 -3.79
C GLU A 186 16.29 -4.18 -3.40
N ILE A 187 15.04 -4.58 -3.67
CA ILE A 187 14.57 -5.93 -3.32
C ILE A 187 15.42 -7.00 -3.98
N GLU A 188 15.80 -6.85 -5.25
CA GLU A 188 16.65 -7.85 -5.91
C GLU A 188 18.10 -7.86 -5.39
N SER A 189 18.59 -6.74 -4.86
CA SER A 189 19.99 -6.54 -4.46
C SER A 189 20.24 -6.53 -2.95
N ALA A 190 19.20 -6.37 -2.13
CA ALA A 190 19.26 -6.27 -0.67
C ALA A 190 19.29 -7.64 0.03
N TRP A 191 19.08 -8.74 -0.72
CA TRP A 191 19.08 -10.11 -0.19
C TRP A 191 20.25 -10.96 -0.66
#